data_AF-A0A7H8WEP5-F1
#
_entry.id   AF-A0A7H8WEP5-F1
#
_cell.length_a   1.000
_cell.length_b   1.000
_cell.length_c   1.000
_cell.angle_alpha   90.00
_cell.angle_beta   90.00
_cell.angle_gamma   90.00
#
_symmetry.space_group_name_H-M   'P 1'
#
loop_
_entity.id
_entity.type
_entity.pdbx_description
1 polymer ?
#
loop_
_entity_poly.entity_id
_entity_poly.type
_entity_poly.pdbx_seq_one_letter_code
_entity_poly.pdbx_strand_id
1 'polypeptide(L)'
;MDNKKFILSLKKGNEAAFKEVYFNYYDKLINIAKRFNSSVFTPEDFVQETFIRLYNKRELLNEEVLFDKQIFVICKNIIINHVNRESKIIQLNPAQVDVPEEETDFGIFEERQEKLQNFISQLPEQQQKIFTLHKLENLSYKEIAEITDLSEKTIANHIYLASKFIRKKIENH
;
A
#
# COMPACT_ATOMS: atom_id res chain seq x y z
N MET A 1 12.05 -16.96 11.76
CA MET A 1 10.83 -17.75 12.09
C MET A 1 10.28 -18.36 10.83
N ASP A 2 9.69 -19.56 10.92
CA ASP A 2 8.94 -20.14 9.81
C ASP A 2 7.70 -19.27 9.55
N ASN A 3 7.70 -18.54 8.42
CA ASN A 3 6.64 -17.59 8.03
C ASN A 3 5.25 -18.23 8.09
N LYS A 4 5.14 -19.48 7.60
CA LYS A 4 3.86 -20.19 7.55
C LYS A 4 3.36 -20.49 8.96
N LYS A 5 4.25 -20.99 9.83
CA LYS A 5 3.91 -21.27 11.23
C LYS A 5 3.50 -20.00 11.98
N PHE A 6 4.17 -18.89 11.71
CA PHE A 6 3.87 -17.58 12.31
C PHE A 6 2.52 -17.01 11.85
N ILE A 7 2.20 -17.10 10.55
CA ILE A 7 0.89 -16.67 10.05
C ILE A 7 -0.23 -17.55 10.60
N LEU A 8 -0.01 -18.86 10.71
CA LEU A 8 -0.97 -19.78 11.31
C LEU A 8 -1.23 -19.50 12.79
N SER A 9 -0.21 -19.10 13.56
CA SER A 9 -0.41 -18.72 14.97
C SER A 9 -1.21 -17.41 15.09
N LEU A 10 -0.96 -16.44 14.21
CA LEU A 10 -1.74 -15.21 14.13
C LEU A 10 -3.21 -15.48 13.81
N LYS A 11 -3.50 -16.30 12.79
CA LYS A 11 -4.88 -16.70 12.44
C LYS A 11 -5.63 -17.27 13.64
N LYS A 12 -5.00 -18.19 14.38
CA LYS A 12 -5.56 -18.80 15.60
C LYS A 12 -5.79 -17.82 16.76
N GLY A 13 -5.49 -16.53 16.60
CA GLY A 13 -5.71 -15.52 17.63
C GLY A 13 -4.71 -15.61 18.78
N ASN A 14 -3.50 -16.12 18.53
CA ASN A 14 -2.47 -16.20 19.55
C ASN A 14 -1.99 -14.79 19.95
N GLU A 15 -2.33 -14.36 21.17
CA GLU A 15 -1.99 -13.03 21.68
C GLU A 15 -0.49 -12.77 21.75
N ALA A 16 0.32 -13.77 22.11
CA ALA A 16 1.77 -13.62 22.16
C ALA A 16 2.35 -13.37 20.77
N ALA A 17 1.81 -14.01 19.73
CA ALA A 17 2.20 -13.75 18.35
C ALA A 17 1.82 -12.32 17.93
N PHE A 18 0.62 -11.85 18.29
CA PHE A 18 0.22 -10.45 18.03
C PHE A 18 1.11 -9.44 18.75
N LYS A 19 1.44 -9.70 20.01
CA LYS A 19 2.33 -8.85 20.80
C LYS A 19 3.71 -8.76 20.16
N GLU A 20 4.24 -9.89 19.69
CA GLU A 20 5.50 -9.93 18.94
C GLU A 20 5.43 -9.11 17.65
N VAL A 21 4.35 -9.24 16.86
CA VAL A 21 4.15 -8.38 15.68
C VAL A 21 4.15 -6.91 16.09
N TYR A 22 3.42 -6.54 17.14
CA TYR A 22 3.33 -5.14 17.56
C TYR A 22 4.73 -4.55 17.79
N PHE A 23 5.53 -5.16 18.66
CA PHE A 23 6.86 -4.65 18.97
C PHE A 23 7.83 -4.69 17.79
N ASN A 24 7.72 -5.66 16.88
CA ASN A 24 8.64 -5.81 15.76
C ASN A 24 8.35 -4.89 14.56
N TYR A 25 7.12 -4.40 14.44
CA TYR A 25 6.67 -3.63 13.28
C TYR A 25 6.20 -2.22 13.60
N TYR A 26 5.91 -1.87 14.85
CA TYR A 26 5.45 -0.52 15.22
C TYR A 26 6.34 0.58 14.63
N ASP A 27 7.64 0.60 14.97
CA ASP A 27 8.56 1.63 14.49
C ASP A 27 8.73 1.63 12.96
N LYS A 28 8.71 0.44 12.35
CA LYS A 28 8.82 0.30 10.90
C LYS A 28 7.60 0.90 10.18
N LEU A 29 6.40 0.69 10.74
CA LEU A 29 5.18 1.24 10.18
C LEU A 29 5.07 2.74 10.44
N ILE A 30 5.51 3.23 11.61
CA ILE A 30 5.61 4.68 11.90
C ILE A 30 6.52 5.36 10.87
N ASN A 31 7.70 4.81 10.61
CA ASN A 31 8.64 5.37 9.64
C ASN A 31 8.11 5.41 8.20
N ILE A 32 7.15 4.54 7.86
CA ILE A 32 6.46 4.59 6.58
C ILE A 32 5.35 5.64 6.63
N ALA A 33 4.54 5.64 7.68
CA ALA A 33 3.41 6.55 7.84
C ALA A 33 3.85 8.01 7.87
N LYS A 34 5.00 8.32 8.50
CA LYS A 34 5.64 9.64 8.50
C LYS A 34 5.98 10.21 7.12
N ARG A 35 6.08 9.35 6.09
CA ARG A 35 6.36 9.78 4.70
C ARG A 35 5.12 10.31 3.99
N PHE A 36 3.95 10.21 4.63
CA PHE A 36 2.69 10.65 4.06
C PHE A 36 2.14 11.79 4.91
N ASN A 37 1.76 12.87 4.25
CA ASN A 37 1.13 14.00 4.90
C ASN A 37 -0.38 13.77 4.98
N SER A 38 -0.91 13.81 6.19
CA SER A 38 -2.34 13.79 6.51
C SER A 38 -2.63 14.95 7.44
N SER A 39 -3.75 15.63 7.21
CA SER A 39 -4.20 16.75 8.04
C SER A 39 -5.02 16.29 9.24
N VAL A 40 -5.59 15.08 9.17
CA VAL A 40 -6.53 14.56 10.16
C VAL A 40 -5.93 13.40 10.96
N PHE A 41 -5.06 12.56 10.38
CA PHE A 41 -4.47 11.39 11.06
C PHE A 41 -2.98 11.56 11.30
N THR A 42 -2.53 11.16 12.49
CA THR A 42 -1.12 11.05 12.82
C THR A 42 -0.53 9.73 12.29
N PRO A 43 0.81 9.63 12.16
CA PRO A 43 1.46 8.36 11.86
C PRO A 43 1.03 7.24 12.81
N GLU A 44 0.88 7.54 14.10
CA GLU A 44 0.42 6.63 15.15
C GLU A 44 -0.99 6.10 14.88
N ASP A 45 -1.92 6.94 14.41
CA ASP A 45 -3.28 6.54 14.06
C ASP A 45 -3.29 5.52 12.91
N PHE A 46 -2.46 5.73 11.89
CA PHE A 46 -2.32 4.77 10.79
C PHE A 46 -1.78 3.43 11.25
N VAL A 47 -0.82 3.45 12.16
CA VAL A 47 -0.25 2.23 12.75
C VAL A 47 -1.30 1.52 13.62
N GLN A 48 -2.04 2.25 14.44
CA GLN A 48 -3.12 1.69 15.25
C GLN A 48 -4.18 1.00 14.39
N GLU A 49 -4.67 1.68 13.34
CA GLU A 49 -5.65 1.12 12.41
C GLU A 49 -5.09 -0.10 11.67
N THR A 50 -3.79 -0.12 11.36
CA THR A 50 -3.12 -1.29 10.77
C THR A 50 -3.23 -2.50 11.68
N PHE A 51 -2.94 -2.34 12.98
CA PHE A 51 -3.01 -3.43 13.94
C PHE A 51 -4.44 -3.89 14.21
N ILE A 52 -5.39 -2.96 14.30
CA ILE A 52 -6.83 -3.27 14.43
C ILE A 52 -7.29 -4.08 13.21
N ARG A 53 -6.93 -3.65 12.00
CA ARG A 53 -7.29 -4.33 10.76
C ARG A 53 -6.64 -5.70 10.64
N LEU A 54 -5.36 -5.82 11.02
CA LEU A 54 -4.66 -7.09 11.11
C LEU A 54 -5.39 -8.04 12.05
N TYR A 55 -5.76 -7.58 13.25
CA TYR A 55 -6.46 -8.40 14.24
C TYR A 55 -7.83 -8.87 13.74
N ASN A 56 -8.64 -7.97 13.19
CA ASN A 56 -9.99 -8.26 12.73
C ASN A 56 -10.03 -9.11 11.44
N LYS A 57 -9.00 -9.02 10.60
CA LYS A 57 -8.94 -9.70 9.29
C LYS A 57 -7.83 -10.72 9.18
N ARG A 58 -7.26 -11.17 10.32
CA ARG A 58 -6.15 -12.14 10.40
C ARG A 58 -6.39 -13.43 9.61
N GLU A 59 -7.64 -13.90 9.51
CA GLU A 59 -8.00 -15.10 8.75
C GLU A 59 -7.66 -14.98 7.25
N LEU A 60 -7.63 -13.75 6.72
CA LEU A 60 -7.32 -13.47 5.32
C LEU A 60 -5.81 -13.45 5.01
N LEU A 61 -4.94 -13.61 6.01
CA LEU A 61 -3.50 -13.67 5.79
C LEU A 61 -3.12 -14.86 4.91
N ASN A 62 -2.27 -14.63 3.92
CA ASN A 62 -1.78 -15.67 3.02
C ASN A 62 -0.48 -16.28 3.58
N GLU A 63 -0.51 -17.58 3.86
CA GLU A 63 0.64 -18.33 4.40
C GLU A 63 1.82 -18.45 3.42
N GLU A 64 1.55 -18.35 2.12
CA GLU A 64 2.54 -18.43 1.05
C GLU A 64 3.25 -17.09 0.80
N VAL A 65 2.76 -16.01 1.40
CA VAL A 65 3.34 -14.67 1.28
C VAL A 65 4.03 -14.30 2.60
N LEU A 66 5.19 -13.67 2.49
CA LEU A 66 5.91 -13.15 3.66
C LEU A 66 5.03 -12.19 4.46
N PHE A 67 4.96 -12.39 5.77
CA PHE A 67 4.17 -11.58 6.69
C PHE A 67 4.53 -10.09 6.59
N ASP A 68 5.82 -9.76 6.52
CA ASP A 68 6.33 -8.39 6.32
C ASP A 68 5.63 -7.71 5.15
N LYS A 69 5.57 -8.38 4.00
CA LYS A 69 4.93 -7.82 2.80
C LYS A 69 3.44 -7.53 3.05
N GLN A 70 2.76 -8.41 3.77
CA GLN A 70 1.33 -8.26 4.03
C GLN A 70 1.05 -7.11 4.99
N ILE A 71 1.78 -6.98 6.11
CA ILE A 71 1.56 -5.91 7.08
C ILE A 71 1.89 -4.52 6.50
N PHE A 72 2.95 -4.42 5.68
CA PHE A 72 3.27 -3.17 4.99
C PHE A 72 2.21 -2.80 3.95
N VAL A 73 1.66 -3.77 3.22
CA VAL A 73 0.55 -3.54 2.27
C VAL A 73 -0.70 -3.08 3.01
N ILE A 74 -1.03 -3.68 4.16
CA ILE A 74 -2.18 -3.26 4.97
C ILE A 74 -2.02 -1.80 5.38
N CYS A 75 -0.87 -1.43 5.96
CA CYS A 75 -0.59 -0.06 6.40
C CYS A 75 -0.64 0.95 5.25
N LYS A 76 0.05 0.65 4.15
CA LYS A 76 0.06 1.53 2.97
C LYS A 76 -1.35 1.74 2.41
N ASN A 77 -2.16 0.68 2.34
CA ASN A 77 -3.54 0.80 1.86
C ASN A 77 -4.38 1.67 2.81
N ILE A 78 -4.19 1.59 4.12
CA ILE A 78 -4.91 2.45 5.08
C ILE A 78 -4.52 3.91 4.86
N ILE A 79 -3.21 4.20 4.83
CA ILE A 79 -2.70 5.56 4.64
C ILE A 79 -3.25 6.16 3.35
N ILE A 80 -3.13 5.45 2.23
CA ILE A 80 -3.54 6.04 0.95
C ILE A 80 -5.05 6.18 0.85
N ASN A 81 -5.83 5.22 1.36
CA ASN A 81 -7.28 5.39 1.42
C ASN A 81 -7.69 6.62 2.22
N HIS A 82 -6.95 6.94 3.28
CA HIS A 82 -7.22 8.11 4.11
C HIS A 82 -6.82 9.41 3.40
N VAL A 83 -5.58 9.50 2.92
CA VAL A 83 -5.07 10.67 2.19
C VAL A 83 -5.92 10.99 0.95
N ASN A 84 -6.37 9.97 0.21
CA ASN A 84 -7.27 10.16 -0.94
C ASN A 84 -8.67 10.64 -0.55
N ARG A 85 -9.17 10.23 0.62
CA ARG A 85 -10.45 10.75 1.14
C ARG A 85 -10.29 12.18 1.61
N GLU A 86 -9.20 12.48 2.31
CA GLU A 86 -8.86 13.84 2.71
C GLU A 86 -8.71 14.75 1.49
N SER A 87 -8.00 14.35 0.44
CA SER A 87 -7.83 15.20 -0.75
C SER A 87 -9.17 15.49 -1.44
N LYS A 88 -10.10 14.51 -1.50
CA LYS A 88 -11.47 14.72 -1.99
C LYS A 88 -12.28 15.66 -1.09
N ILE A 89 -12.05 15.64 0.23
CA ILE A 89 -12.74 16.50 1.21
C ILE A 89 -12.13 17.92 1.25
N ILE A 90 -10.82 18.04 1.15
CA ILE A 90 -10.08 19.32 1.11
C ILE A 90 -10.38 20.06 -0.20
N GLN A 91 -10.59 19.36 -1.33
CA GLN A 91 -11.09 19.99 -2.56
C GLN A 91 -12.47 20.67 -2.38
N LEU A 92 -13.26 20.26 -1.38
CA LEU A 92 -14.54 20.91 -1.04
C LEU A 92 -14.37 22.10 -0.08
N ASN A 93 -13.20 22.29 0.54
CA ASN A 93 -12.92 23.37 1.49
C ASN A 93 -11.53 23.99 1.21
N PRO A 94 -11.44 25.12 0.49
CA PRO A 94 -10.16 25.76 0.19
C PRO A 94 -9.70 26.58 1.40
N ALA A 95 -9.04 25.94 2.36
CA ALA A 95 -8.26 26.64 3.38
C ALA A 95 -6.85 26.03 3.43
N GLN A 96 -5.88 26.88 3.10
CA GLN A 96 -4.46 26.61 2.92
C GLN A 96 -3.79 26.03 4.17
N VAL A 97 -2.82 25.13 3.98
CA VAL A 97 -1.76 24.88 4.97
C VAL A 97 -0.44 24.66 4.23
N ASP A 98 0.50 25.59 4.41
CA ASP A 98 1.92 25.43 4.11
C ASP A 98 2.55 24.40 5.06
N VAL A 99 3.40 23.51 4.54
CA VAL A 99 4.25 22.62 5.36
C VAL A 99 5.69 22.75 4.88
N PRO A 100 6.68 22.93 5.76
CA PRO A 100 8.09 23.06 5.37
C PRO A 100 8.70 21.71 4.96
N GLU A 101 9.56 21.74 3.94
CA GLU A 101 10.41 20.61 3.53
C GLU A 101 11.51 20.35 4.56
N GLU A 102 11.58 19.12 5.08
CA GLU A 102 12.81 18.59 5.70
C GLU A 102 13.39 17.49 4.79
N GLU A 103 14.63 17.73 4.38
CA GLU A 103 15.46 16.87 3.53
C GLU A 103 15.78 15.55 4.26
N THR A 104 15.51 14.40 3.63
CA THR A 104 16.14 13.13 4.05
C THR A 104 16.29 12.15 2.87
N ASP A 105 17.55 11.86 2.54
CA ASP A 105 18.07 10.66 1.84
C ASP A 105 17.43 10.29 0.47
N PHE A 106 17.70 11.13 -0.54
CA PHE A 106 17.13 11.03 -1.90
C PHE A 106 17.78 9.96 -2.82
N GLY A 107 19.07 9.64 -2.66
CA GLY A 107 19.84 8.99 -3.72
C GLY A 107 19.50 7.53 -4.06
N ILE A 108 19.12 6.71 -3.08
CA ILE A 108 18.84 5.27 -3.30
C ILE A 108 17.37 5.02 -3.67
N PHE A 109 16.49 5.95 -3.26
CA PHE A 109 15.06 5.85 -3.51
C PHE A 109 14.68 6.36 -4.90
N GLU A 110 15.30 7.45 -5.37
CA GLU A 110 15.13 7.98 -6.73
C GLU A 110 15.50 6.94 -7.78
N GLU A 111 16.64 6.25 -7.64
CA GLU A 111 17.09 5.24 -8.61
C GLU A 111 16.09 4.07 -8.72
N ARG A 112 15.47 3.68 -7.61
CA ARG A 112 14.43 2.62 -7.59
C ARG A 112 13.10 3.11 -8.14
N GLN A 113 12.74 4.36 -7.90
CA GLN A 113 11.51 4.97 -8.38
C GLN A 113 11.57 5.21 -9.89
N GLU A 114 12.69 5.71 -10.41
CA GLU A 114 12.92 5.89 -11.84
C GLU A 114 12.88 4.56 -12.61
N LYS A 115 13.55 3.52 -12.08
CA LYS A 115 13.49 2.17 -12.67
C LYS A 115 12.07 1.63 -12.71
N LEU A 116 11.30 1.83 -11.65
CA LEU A 116 9.89 1.42 -11.62
C LEU A 116 9.06 2.19 -12.66
N GLN A 117 9.24 3.51 -12.77
CA GLN A 117 8.55 4.34 -13.77
C GLN A 117 8.89 3.90 -15.21
N ASN A 118 10.15 3.55 -15.47
CA ASN A 118 10.59 3.02 -16.75
C ASN A 118 9.94 1.66 -17.08
N PHE A 119 9.74 0.78 -16.09
CA PHE A 119 9.00 -0.46 -16.33
C PHE A 119 7.50 -0.22 -16.54
N ILE A 120 6.92 0.75 -15.85
CA ILE A 120 5.50 1.13 -16.03
C ILE A 120 5.27 1.70 -17.44
N SER A 121 6.19 2.50 -17.98
CA SER A 121 6.07 3.06 -19.34
C SER A 121 6.20 2.02 -20.46
N GLN A 122 6.71 0.82 -20.16
CA GLN A 122 6.79 -0.30 -21.11
C GLN A 122 5.51 -1.15 -21.16
N LEU A 123 4.52 -0.87 -20.29
CA LEU A 123 3.23 -1.56 -20.31
C LEU A 123 2.37 -1.06 -21.49
N PRO A 124 1.47 -1.89 -22.02
CA PRO A 124 0.42 -1.43 -22.91
C PRO A 124 -0.40 -0.30 -22.25
N GLU A 125 -0.77 0.71 -23.02
CA GLU A 125 -1.40 1.95 -22.53
C GLU A 125 -2.56 1.70 -21.56
N GLN A 126 -3.45 0.75 -21.88
CA GLN A 126 -4.58 0.41 -21.01
C GLN A 126 -4.14 -0.23 -19.67
N GLN A 127 -3.11 -1.08 -19.71
CA GLN A 127 -2.54 -1.69 -18.49
C GLN A 127 -1.80 -0.66 -17.66
N GLN A 128 -1.06 0.24 -18.30
CA GLN A 128 -0.38 1.35 -17.64
C GLN A 128 -1.41 2.24 -16.92
N LYS A 129 -2.44 2.69 -17.64
CA LYS A 129 -3.51 3.53 -17.08
C LYS A 129 -4.18 2.86 -15.89
N ILE A 130 -4.64 1.62 -16.04
CA ILE A 130 -5.32 0.88 -14.95
C ILE A 130 -4.37 0.63 -13.78
N PHE A 131 -3.12 0.27 -14.04
CA PHE A 131 -2.13 0.06 -12.99
C PHE A 131 -1.81 1.34 -12.24
N THR A 132 -1.68 2.48 -12.93
CA THR A 132 -1.51 3.81 -12.33
C THR A 132 -2.71 4.16 -11.46
N LEU A 133 -3.93 4.10 -12.01
CA LEU A 133 -5.16 4.39 -11.28
C LEU A 133 -5.29 3.52 -10.00
N HIS A 134 -4.92 2.23 -10.08
CA HIS A 134 -5.05 1.33 -8.94
C HIS A 134 -3.88 1.39 -7.94
N LYS A 135 -2.63 1.47 -8.41
CA LYS A 135 -1.43 1.34 -7.55
C LYS A 135 -0.82 2.68 -7.15
N LEU A 136 -0.97 3.70 -7.98
CA LEU A 136 -0.49 5.05 -7.69
C LEU A 136 -1.63 5.88 -7.12
N GLU A 137 -2.80 5.87 -7.76
CA GLU A 137 -3.96 6.67 -7.32
C GLU A 137 -4.92 5.93 -6.38
N ASN A 138 -4.69 4.62 -6.13
CA ASN A 138 -5.44 3.79 -5.17
C ASN A 138 -6.96 3.79 -5.34
N LEU A 139 -7.42 3.93 -6.57
CA LEU A 139 -8.81 3.73 -6.91
C LEU A 139 -9.18 2.24 -6.77
N SER A 140 -10.39 2.01 -6.25
CA SER A 140 -10.99 0.69 -6.20
C SER A 140 -11.31 0.19 -7.61
N TYR A 141 -11.47 -1.12 -7.78
CA TYR A 141 -11.80 -1.69 -9.09
C TYR A 141 -13.12 -1.14 -9.62
N LYS A 142 -14.05 -0.85 -8.71
CA LYS A 142 -15.33 -0.21 -9.03
C LYS A 142 -15.16 1.23 -9.54
N GLU A 143 -14.38 2.06 -8.85
CA GLU A 143 -14.09 3.43 -9.32
C GLU A 143 -13.36 3.42 -10.67
N ILE A 144 -12.44 2.48 -10.88
CA ILE A 144 -11.74 2.34 -12.17
C ILE A 144 -12.70 1.86 -13.27
N ALA A 145 -13.64 0.98 -12.94
CA ALA A 145 -14.67 0.51 -13.88
C ALA A 145 -15.52 1.66 -14.39
N GLU A 146 -15.94 2.55 -13.48
CA GLU A 146 -16.70 3.76 -13.80
C GLU A 146 -15.91 4.75 -14.68
N ILE A 147 -14.59 4.85 -14.49
CA ILE A 147 -13.72 5.77 -15.26
C ILE A 147 -13.35 5.21 -16.64
N THR A 148 -13.20 3.89 -16.76
CA THR A 148 -12.64 3.24 -17.95
C THR A 148 -13.68 2.50 -18.80
N ASP A 149 -14.92 2.42 -18.34
CA ASP A 149 -16.03 1.64 -18.94
C ASP A 149 -15.66 0.16 -19.14
N LEU A 150 -14.86 -0.38 -18.21
CA LEU A 150 -14.41 -1.77 -18.19
C LEU A 150 -14.99 -2.51 -16.99
N SER A 151 -15.23 -3.82 -17.13
CA SER A 151 -15.65 -4.63 -15.99
C SER A 151 -14.55 -4.72 -14.92
N GLU A 152 -14.93 -4.83 -13.64
CA GLU A 152 -13.98 -5.05 -12.53
C GLU A 152 -13.10 -6.29 -12.76
N LYS A 153 -13.63 -7.32 -13.43
CA LYS A 153 -12.90 -8.52 -13.82
C LYS A 153 -11.81 -8.22 -14.85
N THR A 154 -12.11 -7.36 -15.83
CA THR A 154 -11.14 -6.89 -16.84
C THR A 154 -10.04 -6.06 -16.17
N ILE A 155 -10.40 -5.18 -15.24
CA ILE A 155 -9.46 -4.38 -14.44
C ILE A 155 -8.53 -5.26 -13.61
N ALA A 156 -9.08 -6.25 -12.89
CA ALA A 156 -8.29 -7.22 -12.14
C ALA A 156 -7.27 -7.94 -13.02
N ASN A 157 -7.68 -8.31 -14.24
CA ASN A 157 -6.80 -8.97 -15.21
C ASN A 157 -5.68 -8.03 -15.70
N HIS A 158 -5.99 -6.78 -16.03
CA HIS A 158 -4.98 -5.79 -16.41
C HIS A 158 -3.96 -5.54 -15.28
N ILE A 159 -4.41 -5.46 -14.02
CA ILE A 159 -3.53 -5.31 -12.85
C ILE A 159 -2.65 -6.54 -12.66
N TYR A 160 -3.19 -7.74 -12.83
CA TYR A 160 -2.42 -8.98 -12.76
C TYR A 160 -1.32 -9.03 -13.82
N LEU A 161 -1.66 -8.73 -15.08
CA LEU A 161 -0.70 -8.73 -16.19
C LEU A 161 0.40 -7.68 -16.00
N ALA A 162 0.03 -6.47 -15.59
CA ALA A 162 0.97 -5.40 -15.30
C ALA A 162 1.92 -5.76 -14.14
N SER A 163 1.38 -6.30 -13.05
CA SER A 163 2.18 -6.74 -11.89
C SER A 163 3.14 -7.87 -12.25
N LYS A 164 2.69 -8.82 -13.08
CA LYS A 164 3.53 -9.93 -13.57
C LYS A 164 4.67 -9.43 -14.45
N PHE A 165 4.40 -8.48 -15.34
CA PHE A 165 5.42 -7.86 -16.19
C PHE A 165 6.48 -7.12 -15.37
N ILE A 166 6.05 -6.24 -14.47
CA ILE A 166 6.95 -5.45 -13.62
C ILE A 166 7.81 -6.37 -12.74
N ARG A 167 7.21 -7.40 -12.14
CA ARG A 167 7.95 -8.37 -11.33
C ARG A 167 9.05 -9.08 -12.12
N LYS A 168 8.74 -9.53 -13.35
CA LYS A 168 9.74 -10.18 -14.22
C LYS A 168 10.88 -9.25 -14.60
N LYS A 169 10.60 -7.97 -14.83
CA LYS A 169 11.62 -6.95 -15.13
C LYS A 169 12.53 -6.69 -13.94
N ILE A 170 11.97 -6.66 -12.73
CA ILE A 170 12.73 -6.51 -11.49
C ILE A 170 13.58 -7.75 -11.17
N GLU A 171 13.10 -8.96 -11.46
CA GLU A 171 13.85 -10.21 -11.22
C GLU A 171 15.02 -10.42 -12.20
N ASN A 172 14.98 -9.78 -13.37
CA ASN A 172 16.01 -9.87 -14.41
C ASN A 172 17.09 -8.76 -14.32
N HIS A 173 17.04 -7.92 -13.29
CA HIS A 173 17.97 -6.81 -13.03
C HIS A 173 18.51 -6.90 -11.61
#